data_AF-A0A976D0U4-F1
#
_entry.id   AF-A0A976D0U4-F1
#
_cell.length_a   1.000
_cell.length_b   1.000
_cell.length_c   1.000
_cell.angle_alpha   90.00
_cell.angle_beta   90.00
_cell.angle_gamma   90.00
#
_symmetry.space_group_name_H-M   'P 1'
#
loop_
_entity.id
_entity.type
_entity.pdbx_description
1 polymer ?
#
loop_
_entity_poly.entity_id
_entity_poly.type
_entity_poly.pdbx_seq_one_letter_code
_entity_poly.pdbx_strand_id
1 'polypeptide(L)'
;LHALVNSLYHRSQGDFTRGTFRVKGETVDINLPYVDYGYRITFFGDEIEEIESIDTSTNKRIGLMENAAIFPANLYLAPKEIISQVMHEIQDEMMAQVEYFKGLGKFIEAARLKERVEYDIEMIRELGFCNGIENYSRFFDRRKPGSRPFCLLDYFPKDFLLVVDESHQTIPQVGGMYGGDRSRKMVLVDYGFRLPSAMDNRPLNFPEFEMMTGQTIFVSATPGDYELQCTGGVVVEQVVRPTGLLDPPIEVRPSVNQIDDLLEAIDERVKKGDRVLVTTLTKRMAEEMDKYLHRINIKSKYIHSDVDTLERVEILRDLRLGVIDVLVGVNLLREGLDLPEVSLVAILDADKEGFLRNERSLTQTAGRAARNVNGKVIFYGDKVTESMQRTMDETLRRREKQLAYNSLHGITPMTVSKSKDQVFAQTAVLDIKGYDPTQPLAVVDMDAPLSLQVAEAAAEFTTIPQLEKAIAQTKKAMEKAAKDMDFMEAASLRDEMFRLRQKLGNLKA
;
A
#
# COMPACT_ATOMS: atom_id res chain seq x y z
N LEU A 1 -7.85 11.46 36.45
CA LEU A 1 -8.01 10.01 36.08
C LEU A 1 -9.36 9.69 35.44
N HIS A 2 -10.52 10.04 36.04
CA HIS A 2 -11.84 9.76 35.42
C HIS A 2 -12.00 10.35 34.00
N ALA A 3 -11.41 11.52 33.74
CA ALA A 3 -11.36 12.11 32.40
C ALA A 3 -10.69 11.17 31.37
N LEU A 4 -9.57 10.52 31.73
CA LEU A 4 -8.89 9.57 30.83
C LEU A 4 -9.77 8.36 30.50
N VAL A 5 -10.47 7.82 31.51
CA VAL A 5 -11.41 6.70 31.30
C VAL A 5 -12.59 7.13 30.42
N ASN A 6 -13.14 8.32 30.65
CA ASN A 6 -14.21 8.86 29.81
C ASN A 6 -13.71 9.16 28.37
N SER A 7 -12.42 9.40 28.19
CA SER A 7 -11.76 9.53 26.90
C SER A 7 -11.29 8.19 26.30
N LEU A 8 -11.79 7.06 26.83
CA LEU A 8 -11.54 5.68 26.40
C LEU A 8 -10.10 5.18 26.58
N TYR A 9 -9.36 5.75 27.53
CA TYR A 9 -8.09 5.16 27.96
C TYR A 9 -8.34 4.06 28.99
N HIS A 10 -7.57 2.97 28.89
CA HIS A 10 -7.67 1.84 29.81
C HIS A 10 -6.60 1.91 30.89
N ARG A 11 -7.00 1.70 32.15
CA ARG A 11 -6.02 1.57 33.25
C ARG A 11 -5.34 0.21 33.15
N SER A 12 -4.01 0.19 33.02
CA SER A 12 -3.21 -1.02 33.04
C SER A 12 -2.29 -1.05 34.26
N GLN A 13 -2.12 -2.23 34.87
CA GLN A 13 -1.16 -2.48 35.94
C GLN A 13 0.10 -3.20 35.46
N GLY A 14 0.04 -3.86 34.30
CA GLY A 14 1.15 -4.61 33.70
C GLY A 14 1.63 -3.95 32.41
N ASP A 15 0.98 -4.32 31.30
CA ASP A 15 1.40 -3.91 29.96
C ASP A 15 1.07 -2.44 29.67
N PHE A 16 2.07 -1.67 29.26
CA PHE A 16 1.92 -0.25 28.93
C PHE A 16 1.80 -0.04 27.43
N THR A 17 0.68 -0.48 26.86
CA THR A 17 0.37 -0.40 25.42
C THR A 17 -0.33 0.91 25.05
N ARG A 18 -0.42 1.22 23.75
CA ARG A 18 -1.09 2.42 23.23
C ARG A 18 -2.54 2.52 23.74
N GLY A 19 -2.95 3.72 24.16
CA GLY A 19 -4.29 3.97 24.70
C GLY A 19 -4.46 3.51 26.16
N THR A 20 -3.36 3.21 26.87
CA THR A 20 -3.40 2.85 28.29
C THR A 20 -2.77 3.91 29.17
N PHE A 21 -3.17 3.94 30.44
CA PHE A 21 -2.47 4.69 31.47
C PHE A 21 -2.22 3.80 32.69
N ARG A 22 -1.14 4.08 33.42
CA ARG A 22 -0.80 3.39 34.66
C ARG A 22 -0.50 4.42 35.75
N VAL A 23 -0.76 4.03 36.99
CA VAL A 23 -0.57 4.88 38.17
C VAL A 23 0.43 4.20 39.08
N LYS A 24 1.51 4.91 39.44
CA LYS A 24 2.55 4.44 40.35
C LYS A 24 2.79 5.51 41.42
N GLY A 25 2.16 5.35 42.58
CA GLY A 25 2.19 6.37 43.63
C GLY A 25 1.62 7.70 43.11
N GLU A 26 2.46 8.73 43.08
CA GLU A 26 2.15 10.09 42.65
C GLU A 26 2.32 10.33 41.14
N THR A 27 2.83 9.35 40.39
CA THR A 27 3.03 9.51 38.94
C THR A 27 1.98 8.76 38.13
N VAL A 28 1.46 9.43 37.10
CA VAL A 28 0.57 8.84 36.10
C VAL A 28 1.29 8.82 34.76
N ASP A 29 1.61 7.61 34.27
CA ASP A 29 2.16 7.43 32.92
C ASP A 29 1.02 7.14 31.94
N ILE A 30 1.03 7.78 30.78
CA ILE A 30 0.00 7.72 29.75
C ILE A 30 0.65 7.40 28.42
N ASN A 31 0.23 6.31 27.78
CA ASN A 31 0.69 5.91 26.45
C ASN A 31 -0.35 6.37 25.42
N LEU A 32 0.03 7.34 24.59
CA LEU A 32 -0.85 7.96 23.62
C LEU A 32 -0.96 7.07 22.36
N PRO A 33 -2.16 6.89 21.78
CA PRO A 33 -2.30 6.03 20.61
C PRO A 33 -1.78 6.63 19.30
N TYR A 34 -1.60 7.97 19.27
CA TYR A 34 -1.33 8.75 18.06
C TYR A 34 0.10 9.31 17.95
N VAL A 35 0.97 9.05 18.93
CA VAL A 35 2.39 9.42 18.91
C VAL A 35 3.25 8.30 19.48
N ASP A 36 4.56 8.37 19.24
CA ASP A 36 5.51 7.33 19.67
C ASP A 36 6.10 7.54 21.08
N TYR A 37 5.74 8.66 21.73
CA TYR A 37 6.09 8.96 23.11
C TYR A 37 4.85 8.94 24.02
N GLY A 38 5.08 8.79 25.32
CA GLY A 38 4.06 8.91 26.36
C GLY A 38 4.23 10.17 27.19
N TYR A 39 3.27 10.44 28.06
CA TYR A 39 3.41 11.46 29.09
C TYR A 39 3.56 10.81 30.47
N ARG A 40 4.39 11.42 31.32
CA ARG A 40 4.42 11.19 32.76
C ARG A 40 3.97 12.48 33.44
N ILE A 41 2.94 12.36 34.26
CA ILE A 41 2.40 13.47 35.05
C ILE A 41 2.67 13.15 36.51
N THR A 42 3.46 13.98 37.18
CA THR A 42 3.78 13.87 38.61
C THR A 42 2.88 14.80 39.40
N PHE A 43 2.24 14.27 40.44
CA PHE A 43 1.32 15.00 41.30
C PHE A 43 1.93 15.25 42.68
N PHE A 44 1.67 16.41 43.25
CA PHE A 44 1.87 16.69 44.68
C PHE A 44 0.50 16.97 45.31
N GLY A 45 -0.08 15.95 45.97
CA GLY A 45 -1.48 16.00 46.38
C GLY A 45 -2.42 16.10 45.18
N ASP A 46 -3.16 17.21 45.07
CA ASP A 46 -4.11 17.48 43.98
C ASP A 46 -3.56 18.42 42.89
N GLU A 47 -2.29 18.84 43.00
CA GLU A 47 -1.62 19.71 42.03
C GLU A 47 -0.69 18.92 41.11
N ILE A 48 -0.63 19.31 39.83
CA ILE A 48 0.36 18.78 38.88
C ILE A 48 1.67 19.54 39.13
N GLU A 49 2.70 18.82 39.56
CA GLU A 49 4.03 19.37 39.82
C GLU A 49 4.89 19.39 38.56
N GLU A 50 4.85 18.30 37.78
CA GLU A 50 5.74 18.12 36.63
C GLU A 50 5.05 17.33 35.52
N ILE A 51 5.30 17.72 34.27
CA ILE A 51 4.87 16.99 33.09
C ILE A 51 6.12 16.66 32.26
N GLU A 52 6.31 15.38 31.97
CA GLU A 52 7.43 14.88 31.18
C GLU A 52 6.92 14.11 29.96
N SER A 53 7.63 14.24 28.84
CA SER A 53 7.54 13.28 27.74
C SER A 53 8.48 12.11 28.03
N ILE A 54 8.00 10.88 27.81
CA ILE A 54 8.74 9.65 28.09
C ILE A 54 8.78 8.74 26.86
N ASP A 55 9.87 8.03 26.70
CA ASP A 55 9.96 6.92 25.76
C ASP A 55 9.14 5.73 26.30
N THR A 56 8.18 5.24 25.52
CA THR A 56 7.23 4.21 25.99
C THR A 56 7.88 2.82 26.17
N SER A 57 9.03 2.58 25.52
CA SER A 57 9.74 1.30 25.58
C SER A 57 10.75 1.25 26.73
N THR A 58 11.51 2.32 26.94
CA THR A 58 12.56 2.39 27.96
C THR A 58 12.11 3.09 29.24
N ASN A 59 10.97 3.79 29.22
CA ASN A 59 10.45 4.65 30.29
C ASN A 59 11.39 5.79 30.69
N LYS A 60 12.39 6.08 29.86
CA LYS A 60 13.32 7.20 30.07
C LYS A 60 12.63 8.50 29.68
N ARG A 61 12.94 9.54 30.45
CA ARG A 61 12.53 10.90 30.13
C ARG A 61 13.19 11.38 28.84
N ILE A 62 12.38 11.93 27.95
CA ILE A 62 12.82 12.62 26.73
C ILE A 62 13.00 14.11 27.05
N GLY A 63 11.99 14.74 27.64
CA GLY A 63 12.06 16.17 27.99
C GLY A 63 10.90 16.65 28.87
N LEU A 64 11.09 17.81 29.49
CA LEU A 64 10.10 18.49 30.32
C LEU A 64 9.14 19.34 29.48
N MET A 65 7.90 19.46 29.96
CA MET A 65 6.84 20.18 29.27
C MET A 65 6.03 21.03 30.26
N GLU A 66 5.65 22.23 29.83
CA GLU A 66 4.76 23.09 30.64
C GLU A 66 3.29 22.67 30.49
N ASN A 67 2.90 22.19 29.31
CA ASN A 67 1.52 21.84 28.98
C ASN A 67 1.46 20.56 28.15
N ALA A 68 0.42 19.75 28.36
CA ALA A 68 0.15 18.56 27.56
C ALA A 68 -1.33 18.47 27.19
N ALA A 69 -1.62 18.33 25.90
CA ALA A 69 -2.96 18.06 25.39
C ALA A 69 -3.13 16.55 25.18
N ILE A 70 -4.16 15.97 25.81
CA ILE A 70 -4.49 14.56 25.70
C ILE A 70 -5.83 14.43 24.99
N PHE A 71 -5.79 14.04 23.72
CA PHE A 71 -6.99 13.75 22.93
C PHE A 71 -7.58 12.37 23.26
N PRO A 72 -8.88 12.14 23.00
CA PRO A 72 -9.51 10.83 23.15
C PRO A 72 -8.74 9.70 22.47
N ALA A 73 -8.76 8.51 23.08
CA ALA A 73 -8.08 7.35 22.54
C ALA A 73 -8.76 6.79 21.27
N ASN A 74 -10.02 7.17 21.03
CA ASN A 74 -10.81 6.78 19.87
C ASN A 74 -11.61 7.98 19.33
N LEU A 75 -11.87 7.99 18.03
CA LEU A 75 -12.60 9.05 17.31
C LEU A 75 -14.11 9.01 17.57
N TYR A 76 -14.67 7.84 17.87
CA TYR A 76 -16.10 7.67 18.16
C TYR A 76 -16.35 7.74 19.67
N LEU A 77 -16.41 8.95 20.22
CA LEU A 77 -16.78 9.17 21.61
C LEU A 77 -18.11 9.90 21.72
N ALA A 78 -19.14 9.18 22.15
CA ALA A 78 -20.44 9.78 22.48
C ALA A 78 -20.46 10.21 23.95
N PRO A 79 -20.89 11.44 24.28
CA PRO A 79 -21.17 11.82 25.66
C PRO A 79 -22.17 10.86 26.32
N LYS A 80 -21.91 10.45 27.57
CA LYS A 80 -22.78 9.49 28.30
C LYS A 80 -24.25 9.90 28.34
N GLU A 81 -24.51 11.21 28.38
CA GLU A 81 -25.84 11.81 28.41
C GLU A 81 -26.67 11.51 27.15
N ILE A 82 -26.03 11.37 25.98
CA ILE A 82 -26.73 11.13 24.71
C ILE A 82 -26.92 9.65 24.41
N ILE A 83 -26.13 8.76 25.02
CA ILE A 83 -26.11 7.32 24.69
C ILE A 83 -27.49 6.69 24.90
N SER A 84 -28.17 7.00 26.00
CA SER A 84 -29.51 6.44 26.27
C SER A 84 -30.52 6.81 25.18
N GLN A 85 -30.51 8.08 24.76
CA GLN A 85 -31.41 8.55 23.70
C GLN A 85 -31.04 7.95 22.34
N VAL A 86 -29.74 7.88 22.01
CA VAL A 86 -29.26 7.24 20.76
C VAL A 86 -29.71 5.77 20.71
N MET A 87 -29.59 5.03 21.81
CA MET A 87 -30.03 3.63 21.85
C MET A 87 -31.53 3.51 21.58
N HIS A 88 -32.37 4.39 22.13
CA HIS A 88 -33.80 4.39 21.84
C HIS A 88 -34.10 4.69 20.36
N GLU A 89 -33.42 5.68 19.76
CA GLU A 89 -33.60 6.00 18.34
C GLU A 89 -33.17 4.85 17.42
N ILE A 90 -32.12 4.11 17.78
CA ILE A 90 -31.70 2.89 17.07
C ILE A 90 -32.77 1.79 17.20
N GLN A 91 -33.34 1.61 18.40
CA GLN A 91 -34.42 0.65 18.63
C GLN A 91 -35.67 0.99 17.83
N ASP A 92 -36.03 2.27 17.74
CA ASP A 92 -37.19 2.73 16.99
C ASP A 92 -37.03 2.45 15.48
N GLU A 93 -35.85 2.76 14.91
CA GLU A 93 -35.56 2.44 13.51
C GLU A 93 -35.53 0.92 13.27
N MET A 94 -34.97 0.15 14.20
CA MET A 94 -34.97 -1.31 14.14
C MET A 94 -36.40 -1.86 14.10
N MET A 95 -37.27 -1.42 15.02
CA MET A 95 -38.65 -1.90 15.09
C MET A 95 -39.42 -1.55 13.82
N ALA A 96 -39.27 -0.32 13.31
CA ALA A 96 -39.89 0.09 12.04
C ALA A 96 -39.42 -0.78 10.86
N GLN A 97 -38.11 -1.05 10.77
CA GLN A 97 -37.53 -1.86 9.70
C GLN A 97 -37.93 -3.34 9.80
N VAL A 98 -38.05 -3.88 11.02
CA VAL A 98 -38.54 -5.24 11.28
C VAL A 98 -39.98 -5.40 10.81
N GLU A 99 -40.86 -4.43 11.13
CA GLU A 99 -42.25 -4.46 10.67
C GLU A 99 -42.35 -4.30 9.14
N TYR A 100 -41.50 -3.47 8.54
CA TYR A 100 -41.38 -3.38 7.08
C TYR A 100 -41.03 -4.73 6.44
N PHE A 101 -40.02 -5.44 6.97
CA PHE A 101 -39.65 -6.76 6.45
C PHE A 101 -40.75 -7.80 6.63
N LYS A 102 -41.41 -7.85 7.79
CA LYS A 102 -42.56 -8.73 8.02
C LYS A 102 -43.71 -8.45 7.05
N GLY A 103 -43.99 -7.16 6.78
CA GLY A 103 -44.99 -6.74 5.81
C GLY A 103 -44.71 -7.22 4.38
N LEU A 104 -43.43 -7.43 4.04
CA LEU A 104 -42.99 -7.99 2.76
C LEU A 104 -42.82 -9.52 2.77
N GLY A 105 -43.14 -10.20 3.87
CA GLY A 105 -42.93 -11.64 4.03
C GLY A 105 -41.45 -12.06 4.22
N LYS A 106 -40.55 -11.10 4.44
CA LYS A 106 -39.10 -11.31 4.68
C LYS A 106 -38.81 -11.59 6.16
N PHE A 107 -39.35 -12.68 6.69
CA PHE A 107 -39.29 -12.98 8.13
C PHE A 107 -37.87 -13.29 8.63
N ILE A 108 -37.01 -13.87 7.78
CA ILE A 108 -35.63 -14.22 8.13
C ILE A 108 -34.79 -12.96 8.27
N GLU A 109 -34.90 -12.03 7.33
CA GLU A 109 -34.24 -10.73 7.36
C GLU A 109 -34.69 -9.91 8.57
N ALA A 110 -35.99 -9.93 8.88
CA ALA A 110 -36.54 -9.29 10.06
C ALA A 110 -35.94 -9.83 11.37
N ALA A 111 -35.91 -11.16 11.54
CA ALA A 111 -35.34 -11.81 12.71
C ALA A 111 -33.83 -11.54 12.84
N ARG A 112 -33.09 -11.66 11.73
CA ARG A 112 -31.65 -11.38 11.66
C ARG A 112 -31.32 -9.95 12.08
N LEU A 113 -32.04 -8.98 11.53
CA LEU A 113 -31.81 -7.56 11.84
C LEU A 113 -32.05 -7.30 13.32
N LYS A 114 -33.16 -7.83 13.85
CA LYS A 114 -33.53 -7.65 15.26
C LYS A 114 -32.46 -8.21 16.19
N GLU A 115 -32.10 -9.48 16.02
CA GLU A 115 -31.07 -10.14 16.85
C GLU A 115 -29.74 -9.37 16.83
N ARG A 116 -29.32 -8.93 15.64
CA ARG A 116 -28.07 -8.20 15.47
C ARG A 116 -28.07 -6.86 16.20
N VAL A 117 -29.13 -6.07 16.02
CA VAL A 117 -29.21 -4.72 16.58
C VAL A 117 -29.42 -4.76 18.10
N GLU A 118 -30.22 -5.72 18.61
CA GLU A 118 -30.38 -5.92 20.06
C GLU A 118 -29.05 -6.27 20.74
N TYR A 119 -28.25 -7.16 20.12
CA TYR A 119 -26.90 -7.47 20.60
C TYR A 119 -25.98 -6.24 20.57
N ASP A 120 -25.96 -5.49 19.46
CA ASP A 120 -25.12 -4.29 19.35
C ASP A 120 -25.51 -3.24 20.42
N ILE A 121 -26.80 -3.06 20.72
CA ILE A 121 -27.30 -2.15 21.78
C ILE A 121 -26.88 -2.63 23.17
N GLU A 122 -26.96 -3.93 23.45
CA GLU A 122 -26.50 -4.50 24.72
C GLU A 122 -25.01 -4.22 24.94
N MET A 123 -24.20 -4.43 23.90
CA MET A 123 -22.76 -4.13 23.94
C MET A 123 -22.47 -2.64 24.15
N ILE A 124 -23.20 -1.74 23.46
CA ILE A 124 -23.09 -0.29 23.68
C ILE A 124 -23.45 0.08 25.11
N ARG A 125 -24.47 -0.56 25.71
CA ARG A 125 -24.90 -0.29 27.08
C ARG A 125 -23.86 -0.71 28.11
N GLU A 126 -23.30 -1.92 27.98
CA GLU A 126 -22.37 -2.49 28.96
C GLU A 126 -20.94 -1.94 28.81
N LEU A 127 -20.45 -1.82 27.58
CA LEU A 127 -19.06 -1.47 27.30
C LEU A 127 -18.86 -0.05 26.77
N GLY A 128 -19.94 0.65 26.41
CA GLY A 128 -19.85 1.94 25.72
C GLY A 128 -19.39 1.83 24.26
N PHE A 129 -19.20 0.61 23.74
CA PHE A 129 -18.84 0.35 22.35
C PHE A 129 -19.34 -1.01 21.84
N CYS A 130 -19.43 -1.17 20.52
CA CYS A 130 -19.64 -2.47 19.88
C CYS A 130 -18.79 -2.59 18.61
N ASN A 131 -18.60 -3.81 18.11
CA ASN A 131 -17.91 -4.03 16.85
C ASN A 131 -18.80 -3.60 15.67
N GLY A 132 -18.36 -2.62 14.91
CA GLY A 132 -19.15 -2.03 13.84
C GLY A 132 -19.98 -0.82 14.28
N ILE A 133 -19.61 -0.16 15.39
CA ILE A 133 -20.32 1.01 15.93
C ILE A 133 -20.47 2.15 14.90
N GLU A 134 -19.56 2.24 13.93
CA GLU A 134 -19.59 3.23 12.85
C GLU A 134 -20.86 3.14 11.99
N ASN A 135 -21.53 1.97 11.95
CA ASN A 135 -22.81 1.79 11.25
C ASN A 135 -23.96 2.56 11.90
N TYR A 136 -23.79 3.02 13.14
CA TYR A 136 -24.72 3.88 13.87
C TYR A 136 -24.22 5.33 13.95
N SER A 137 -23.14 5.68 13.23
CA SER A 137 -22.48 7.01 13.31
C SER A 137 -23.46 8.17 13.14
N ARG A 138 -24.46 8.07 12.25
CA ARG A 138 -25.49 9.11 12.08
C ARG A 138 -26.14 9.51 13.41
N PHE A 139 -26.48 8.54 14.26
CA PHE A 139 -27.12 8.80 15.53
C PHE A 139 -26.15 9.43 16.52
N PHE A 140 -24.92 8.92 16.60
CA PHE A 140 -23.88 9.46 17.48
C PHE A 140 -23.48 10.89 17.10
N ASP A 141 -23.39 11.18 15.80
CA ASP A 141 -23.10 12.50 15.24
C ASP A 141 -24.31 13.46 15.31
N ARG A 142 -25.49 12.97 15.71
CA ARG A 142 -26.77 13.70 15.69
C ARG A 142 -27.10 14.31 14.33
N ARG A 143 -26.74 13.58 13.28
CA ARG A 143 -26.92 13.95 11.88
C ARG A 143 -28.32 13.60 11.39
N LYS A 144 -28.85 14.39 10.47
CA LYS A 144 -30.11 14.06 9.77
C LYS A 144 -29.87 12.95 8.73
N PRO A 145 -30.86 12.10 8.42
CA PRO A 145 -30.76 11.12 7.33
C PRO A 145 -30.31 11.76 6.02
N GLY A 146 -29.40 11.10 5.30
CA GLY A 146 -28.83 11.57 4.03
C GLY A 146 -27.74 12.65 4.15
N SER A 147 -27.57 13.27 5.33
CA SER A 147 -26.56 14.32 5.51
C SER A 147 -25.14 13.80 5.32
N ARG A 148 -24.25 14.71 4.87
CA ARG A 148 -22.83 14.42 4.70
C ARG A 148 -22.22 13.93 6.02
N PRO A 149 -21.42 12.86 6.01
CA PRO A 149 -20.68 12.41 7.19
C PRO A 149 -19.47 13.31 7.46
N PHE A 150 -19.05 13.38 8.72
CA PHE A 150 -17.80 14.02 9.09
C PHE A 150 -16.61 13.23 8.55
N CYS A 151 -15.58 13.93 8.07
CA CYS A 151 -14.35 13.33 7.58
C CYS A 151 -13.13 14.16 8.00
N LEU A 152 -11.93 13.72 7.58
CA LEU A 152 -10.69 14.41 7.91
C LEU A 152 -10.70 15.89 7.48
N LEU A 153 -11.36 16.23 6.37
CA LEU A 153 -11.45 17.60 5.87
C LEU A 153 -12.14 18.55 6.85
N ASP A 154 -13.02 18.04 7.71
CA ASP A 154 -13.70 18.86 8.74
C ASP A 154 -12.78 19.30 9.88
N TYR A 155 -11.65 18.62 10.06
CA TYR A 155 -10.66 18.94 11.08
C TYR A 155 -9.68 20.02 10.61
N PHE A 156 -9.62 20.28 9.30
CA PHE A 156 -8.78 21.34 8.76
C PHE A 156 -9.42 22.72 8.94
N PRO A 157 -8.61 23.77 9.13
CA PRO A 157 -9.07 25.14 8.97
C PRO A 157 -9.72 25.37 7.61
N LYS A 158 -10.65 26.33 7.51
CA LYS A 158 -11.42 26.59 6.27
C LYS A 158 -10.56 26.98 5.06
N ASP A 159 -9.34 27.46 5.30
CA ASP A 159 -8.37 27.97 4.32
C ASP A 159 -7.24 26.97 4.01
N PHE A 160 -7.45 25.68 4.28
CA PHE A 160 -6.47 24.66 3.95
C PHE A 160 -6.20 24.57 2.44
N LEU A 161 -4.98 24.13 2.11
CA LEU A 161 -4.55 23.81 0.76
C LEU A 161 -4.68 22.31 0.53
N LEU A 162 -5.40 21.91 -0.51
CA LEU A 162 -5.43 20.53 -0.98
C LEU A 162 -4.40 20.33 -2.09
N VAL A 163 -3.56 19.29 -1.96
CA VAL A 163 -2.71 18.80 -3.04
C VAL A 163 -3.18 17.41 -3.41
N VAL A 164 -3.58 17.21 -4.67
CA VAL A 164 -4.03 15.92 -5.19
C VAL A 164 -2.92 15.35 -6.05
N ASP A 165 -2.19 14.39 -5.49
CA ASP A 165 -1.16 13.64 -6.22
C ASP A 165 -1.82 12.65 -7.20
N GLU A 166 -1.13 12.42 -8.32
CA GLU A 166 -1.60 11.61 -9.45
C GLU A 166 -3.08 11.85 -9.77
N SER A 167 -3.46 13.13 -9.88
CA SER A 167 -4.85 13.59 -9.89
C SER A 167 -5.76 12.87 -10.88
N HIS A 168 -5.20 12.49 -12.03
CA HIS A 168 -5.90 11.79 -13.10
C HIS A 168 -6.38 10.38 -12.72
N GLN A 169 -5.84 9.76 -11.66
CA GLN A 169 -6.37 8.54 -11.03
C GLN A 169 -7.15 8.87 -9.75
N THR A 170 -6.58 9.74 -8.90
CA THR A 170 -7.12 10.04 -7.58
C THR A 170 -8.52 10.65 -7.65
N ILE A 171 -8.77 11.55 -8.61
CA ILE A 171 -10.08 12.20 -8.77
C ILE A 171 -11.17 11.18 -9.18
N PRO A 172 -10.99 10.36 -10.24
CA PRO A 172 -11.92 9.28 -10.53
C PRO A 172 -12.13 8.31 -9.36
N GLN A 173 -11.07 7.99 -8.61
CA GLN A 173 -11.17 7.13 -7.44
C GLN A 173 -12.08 7.74 -6.38
N VAL A 174 -11.85 8.99 -5.98
CA VAL A 174 -12.70 9.72 -5.03
C VAL A 174 -14.15 9.75 -5.51
N GLY A 175 -14.39 10.01 -6.81
CA GLY A 175 -15.71 9.98 -7.41
C GLY A 175 -16.41 8.62 -7.36
N GLY A 176 -15.64 7.52 -7.45
CA GLY A 176 -16.16 6.15 -7.42
C GLY A 176 -16.49 5.60 -6.03
N MET A 177 -15.90 6.15 -4.96
CA MET A 177 -16.00 5.60 -3.60
C MET A 177 -17.45 5.50 -3.10
N TYR A 178 -18.25 6.55 -3.28
CA TYR A 178 -19.64 6.57 -2.82
C TYR A 178 -20.51 5.54 -3.54
N GLY A 179 -20.35 5.41 -4.86
CA GLY A 179 -21.11 4.43 -5.64
C GLY A 179 -20.83 3.00 -5.22
N GLY A 180 -19.55 2.67 -5.03
CA GLY A 180 -19.11 1.35 -4.58
C GLY A 180 -19.60 0.99 -3.17
N ASP A 181 -19.43 1.90 -2.21
CA ASP A 181 -19.89 1.67 -0.83
C ASP A 181 -21.42 1.54 -0.77
N ARG A 182 -22.15 2.42 -1.45
CA ARG A 182 -23.62 2.39 -1.48
C ARG A 182 -24.15 1.08 -2.06
N SER A 183 -23.59 0.58 -3.16
CA SER A 183 -24.04 -0.69 -3.77
C SER A 183 -23.86 -1.86 -2.80
N ARG A 184 -22.70 -1.96 -2.15
CA ARG A 184 -22.42 -3.00 -1.15
C ARG A 184 -23.35 -2.92 0.05
N LYS A 185 -23.57 -1.72 0.60
CA LYS A 185 -24.40 -1.53 1.79
C LYS A 185 -25.89 -1.73 1.52
N MET A 186 -26.36 -1.37 0.34
CA MET A 186 -27.75 -1.61 -0.07
C MET A 186 -28.08 -3.10 0.03
N VAL A 187 -27.19 -3.99 -0.43
CA VAL A 187 -27.34 -5.44 -0.27
C VAL A 187 -27.42 -5.84 1.21
N LEU A 188 -26.54 -5.31 2.06
CA LEU A 188 -26.57 -5.62 3.50
C LEU A 188 -27.89 -5.18 4.16
N VAL A 189 -28.41 -4.01 3.77
CA VAL A 189 -29.70 -3.51 4.27
C VAL A 189 -30.84 -4.38 3.73
N ASP A 190 -30.88 -4.69 2.44
CA ASP A 190 -31.95 -5.45 1.79
C ASP A 190 -32.12 -6.88 2.34
N TYR A 191 -31.03 -7.46 2.84
CA TYR A 191 -30.97 -8.77 3.47
C TYR A 191 -30.93 -8.72 5.01
N GLY A 192 -31.23 -7.56 5.63
CA GLY A 192 -31.41 -7.44 7.08
C GLY A 192 -30.14 -7.65 7.91
N PHE A 193 -28.95 -7.40 7.34
CA PHE A 193 -27.69 -7.40 8.10
C PHE A 193 -27.41 -6.07 8.79
N ARG A 194 -27.98 -4.97 8.29
CA ARG A 194 -27.77 -3.61 8.80
C ARG A 194 -29.06 -2.79 8.70
N LEU A 195 -29.19 -1.77 9.56
CA LEU A 195 -30.26 -0.78 9.48
C LEU A 195 -30.08 0.14 8.26
N PRO A 196 -31.16 0.79 7.76
CA PRO A 196 -31.07 1.78 6.70
C PRO A 196 -30.11 2.94 7.04
N SER A 197 -30.02 3.34 8.30
CA SER A 197 -29.06 4.35 8.79
C SER A 197 -27.59 4.00 8.53
N ALA A 198 -27.24 2.72 8.35
CA ALA A 198 -25.88 2.32 8.02
C ALA A 198 -25.42 2.86 6.65
N MET A 199 -26.36 3.26 5.78
CA MET A 199 -26.10 3.94 4.51
C MET A 199 -25.57 5.37 4.71
N ASP A 200 -25.87 6.00 5.85
CA ASP A 200 -25.43 7.36 6.20
C ASP A 200 -24.01 7.37 6.79
N ASN A 201 -23.42 6.20 7.05
CA ASN A 201 -22.01 6.01 7.33
C ASN A 201 -21.25 5.78 6.01
N ARG A 202 -20.93 6.81 5.25
CA ARG A 202 -20.46 6.63 3.87
C ARG A 202 -19.24 7.51 3.59
N PRO A 203 -18.49 7.28 2.51
CA PRO A 203 -17.62 8.32 2.00
C PRO A 203 -18.45 9.51 1.47
N LEU A 204 -17.76 10.64 1.27
CA LEU A 204 -18.32 11.77 0.55
C LEU A 204 -18.72 11.36 -0.86
N ASN A 205 -19.84 11.88 -1.35
CA ASN A 205 -20.06 11.91 -2.79
C ASN A 205 -19.20 13.01 -3.43
N PHE A 206 -19.03 12.95 -4.75
CA PHE A 206 -18.13 13.89 -5.42
C PHE A 206 -18.55 15.37 -5.28
N PRO A 207 -19.84 15.73 -5.41
CA PRO A 207 -20.28 17.11 -5.15
C PRO A 207 -20.02 17.60 -3.73
N GLU A 208 -20.15 16.73 -2.71
CA GLU A 208 -19.80 17.06 -1.33
C GLU A 208 -18.29 17.31 -1.19
N PHE A 209 -17.45 16.52 -1.86
CA PHE A 209 -16.00 16.72 -1.89
C PHE A 209 -15.65 18.06 -2.56
N GLU A 210 -16.24 18.38 -3.71
CA GLU A 210 -16.04 19.67 -4.40
C GLU A 210 -16.43 20.86 -3.51
N MET A 211 -17.56 20.76 -2.80
CA MET A 211 -18.01 21.84 -1.91
C MET A 211 -17.08 22.06 -0.70
N MET A 212 -16.39 21.02 -0.26
CA MET A 212 -15.47 21.08 0.89
C MET A 212 -14.05 21.46 0.50
N THR A 213 -13.69 21.32 -0.77
CA THR A 213 -12.33 21.59 -1.23
C THR A 213 -12.20 23.04 -1.66
N GLY A 214 -11.27 23.75 -1.01
CA GLY A 214 -10.94 25.13 -1.31
C GLY A 214 -9.87 25.22 -2.39
N GLN A 215 -8.78 25.91 -2.07
CA GLN A 215 -7.64 25.99 -2.97
C GLN A 215 -7.04 24.59 -3.18
N THR A 216 -6.99 24.16 -4.45
CA THR A 216 -6.58 22.81 -4.82
C THR A 216 -5.49 22.85 -5.89
N ILE A 217 -4.42 22.08 -5.68
CA ILE A 217 -3.34 21.85 -6.65
C ILE A 217 -3.45 20.42 -7.14
N PHE A 218 -3.70 20.24 -8.44
CA PHE A 218 -3.66 18.95 -9.09
C PHE A 218 -2.25 18.67 -9.60
N VAL A 219 -1.65 17.55 -9.17
CA VAL A 219 -0.32 17.13 -9.59
C VAL A 219 -0.47 15.90 -10.47
N SER A 220 -0.11 16.02 -11.75
CA SER A 220 -0.16 14.91 -12.70
C SER A 220 0.70 15.21 -13.93
N ALA A 221 1.40 14.20 -14.44
CA ALA A 221 2.09 14.27 -15.73
C ALA A 221 1.11 14.22 -16.92
N THR A 222 -0.12 13.75 -16.67
CA THR A 222 -1.20 13.57 -17.64
C THR A 222 -2.54 13.97 -17.01
N PRO A 223 -2.80 15.29 -16.80
CA PRO A 223 -4.04 15.75 -16.16
C PRO A 223 -5.30 15.18 -16.84
N GLY A 224 -6.30 14.83 -16.03
CA GLY A 224 -7.61 14.41 -16.50
C GLY A 224 -8.48 15.57 -17.00
N ASP A 225 -9.65 15.22 -17.53
CA ASP A 225 -10.58 16.21 -18.11
C ASP A 225 -11.16 17.13 -17.03
N TYR A 226 -11.40 16.60 -15.83
CA TYR A 226 -11.89 17.36 -14.70
C TYR A 226 -10.90 18.45 -14.29
N GLU A 227 -9.62 18.11 -14.16
CA GLU A 227 -8.58 19.04 -13.75
C GLU A 227 -8.38 20.15 -14.78
N LEU A 228 -8.41 19.81 -16.08
CA LEU A 228 -8.34 20.79 -17.17
C LEU A 228 -9.55 21.71 -17.19
N GLN A 229 -10.75 21.19 -16.90
CA GLN A 229 -11.95 22.00 -16.80
C GLN A 229 -11.88 22.97 -15.62
N CYS A 230 -11.47 22.51 -14.43
CA CYS A 230 -11.32 23.36 -13.25
C CYS A 230 -10.29 24.48 -13.43
N THR A 231 -9.24 24.23 -14.20
CA THR A 231 -8.15 25.19 -14.45
C THR A 231 -8.37 26.05 -15.69
N GLY A 232 -9.47 25.85 -16.43
CA GLY A 232 -9.71 26.52 -17.72
C GLY A 232 -8.64 26.19 -18.78
N GLY A 233 -7.95 25.05 -18.63
CA GLY A 233 -6.83 24.63 -19.47
C GLY A 233 -5.48 25.26 -19.13
N VAL A 234 -5.40 26.11 -18.10
CA VAL A 234 -4.13 26.73 -17.69
C VAL A 234 -3.34 25.76 -16.81
N VAL A 235 -2.13 25.41 -17.25
CA VAL A 235 -1.25 24.48 -16.52
C VAL A 235 0.07 25.15 -16.17
N VAL A 236 0.59 24.84 -14.98
CA VAL A 236 1.97 25.16 -14.61
C VAL A 236 2.83 23.96 -15.01
N GLU A 237 3.66 24.16 -16.03
CA GLU A 237 4.47 23.09 -16.59
C GLU A 237 5.83 22.97 -15.87
N GLN A 238 6.14 21.78 -15.37
CA GLN A 238 7.44 21.42 -14.80
C GLN A 238 8.02 20.18 -15.50
N VAL A 239 8.86 20.41 -16.52
CA VAL A 239 9.41 19.33 -17.38
C VAL A 239 10.90 19.08 -17.19
N VAL A 240 11.64 20.05 -16.63
CA VAL A 240 13.09 19.93 -16.42
C VAL A 240 13.37 19.12 -15.17
N ARG A 241 14.20 18.08 -15.30
CA ARG A 241 14.64 17.24 -14.17
C ARG A 241 15.93 17.81 -13.57
N PRO A 242 16.10 17.80 -12.24
CA PRO A 242 17.32 18.28 -11.59
C PRO A 242 18.61 17.59 -12.08
N THR A 243 18.51 16.34 -12.51
CA THR A 243 19.63 15.52 -12.99
C THR A 243 19.92 15.66 -14.48
N GLY A 244 19.16 16.52 -15.18
CA GLY A 244 19.24 16.69 -16.63
C GLY A 244 18.70 15.51 -17.44
N LEU A 245 18.08 14.50 -16.82
CA LEU A 245 17.50 13.36 -17.53
C LEU A 245 16.41 13.80 -18.52
N LEU A 246 16.43 13.18 -19.70
CA LEU A 246 15.57 13.53 -20.82
C LEU A 246 14.40 12.55 -20.94
N ASP A 247 13.29 13.02 -21.50
CA ASP A 247 12.21 12.14 -21.95
C ASP A 247 12.75 11.20 -23.06
N PRO A 248 12.41 9.90 -23.02
CA PRO A 248 13.03 8.90 -23.89
C PRO A 248 12.53 9.04 -25.34
N PRO A 249 13.38 8.76 -26.35
CA PRO A 249 12.93 8.65 -27.73
C PRO A 249 11.95 7.47 -27.88
N ILE A 250 10.92 7.68 -28.69
CA ILE A 250 9.90 6.69 -29.02
C ILE A 250 10.11 6.25 -30.48
N GLU A 251 10.25 4.95 -30.72
CA GLU A 251 10.28 4.35 -32.05
C GLU A 251 9.01 3.54 -32.30
N VAL A 252 8.46 3.62 -33.51
CA VAL A 252 7.35 2.76 -33.94
C VAL A 252 7.91 1.65 -34.84
N ARG A 253 7.60 0.39 -34.52
CA ARG A 253 8.01 -0.79 -35.29
C ARG A 253 6.79 -1.62 -35.70
N PRO A 254 6.81 -2.29 -36.87
CA PRO A 254 5.69 -3.12 -37.32
C PRO A 254 5.39 -4.29 -36.37
N SER A 255 4.17 -4.81 -36.39
CA SER A 255 3.79 -6.01 -35.60
C SER A 255 4.40 -7.29 -36.19
N VAL A 256 4.78 -7.27 -37.47
CA VAL A 256 5.42 -8.39 -38.16
C VAL A 256 6.78 -8.68 -37.53
N ASN A 257 7.01 -9.93 -37.10
CA ASN A 257 8.21 -10.37 -36.39
C ASN A 257 8.53 -9.56 -35.11
N GLN A 258 7.53 -8.93 -34.48
CA GLN A 258 7.72 -8.10 -33.30
C GLN A 258 8.40 -8.83 -32.13
N ILE A 259 8.18 -10.14 -32.00
CA ILE A 259 8.80 -10.93 -30.93
C ILE A 259 10.30 -11.07 -31.16
N ASP A 260 10.72 -11.38 -32.38
CA ASP A 260 12.15 -11.53 -32.72
C ASP A 260 12.90 -10.20 -32.54
N ASP A 261 12.30 -9.10 -33.00
CA ASP A 261 12.83 -7.74 -32.80
C ASP A 261 12.91 -7.35 -31.31
N LEU A 262 11.88 -7.72 -30.52
CA LEU A 262 11.87 -7.50 -29.08
C LEU A 262 12.98 -8.30 -28.38
N LEU A 263 13.24 -9.54 -28.81
CA LEU A 263 14.31 -10.37 -28.23
C LEU A 263 15.69 -9.76 -28.48
N GLU A 264 15.94 -9.26 -29.69
CA GLU A 264 17.18 -8.55 -30.01
C GLU A 264 17.33 -7.30 -29.13
N ALA A 265 16.26 -6.50 -29.03
CA ALA A 265 16.25 -5.31 -28.19
C ALA A 265 16.47 -5.64 -26.70
N ILE A 266 15.90 -6.74 -26.20
CA ILE A 266 16.13 -7.23 -24.83
C ILE A 266 17.59 -7.63 -24.65
N ASP A 267 18.13 -8.47 -25.52
CA ASP A 267 19.52 -8.98 -25.43
C ASP A 267 20.53 -7.83 -25.41
N GLU A 268 20.34 -6.79 -26.23
CA GLU A 268 21.16 -5.58 -26.20
C GLU A 268 21.17 -4.87 -24.83
N ARG A 269 20.04 -4.87 -24.12
CA ARG A 269 19.92 -4.25 -22.78
C ARG A 269 20.50 -5.12 -21.69
N VAL A 270 20.24 -6.43 -21.74
CA VAL A 270 20.77 -7.40 -20.79
C VAL A 270 22.30 -7.41 -20.82
N LYS A 271 22.91 -7.35 -22.01
CA LYS A 271 24.37 -7.23 -22.18
C LYS A 271 24.97 -5.98 -21.54
N LYS A 272 24.21 -4.90 -21.43
CA LYS A 272 24.60 -3.65 -20.76
C LYS A 272 24.31 -3.66 -19.26
N GLY A 273 23.66 -4.70 -18.76
CA GLY A 273 23.23 -4.81 -17.36
C GLY A 273 22.00 -3.96 -17.04
N ASP A 274 21.27 -3.49 -18.04
CA ASP A 274 20.02 -2.72 -17.87
C ASP A 274 18.80 -3.64 -17.73
N ARG A 275 17.63 -3.07 -17.43
CA ARG A 275 16.33 -3.76 -17.32
C ARG A 275 15.34 -3.34 -18.40
N VAL A 276 14.40 -4.25 -18.69
CA VAL A 276 13.37 -4.05 -19.71
C VAL A 276 11.98 -4.21 -19.11
N LEU A 277 11.07 -3.30 -19.48
CA LEU A 277 9.65 -3.44 -19.22
C LEU A 277 8.93 -3.75 -20.53
N VAL A 278 8.05 -4.76 -20.50
CA VAL A 278 7.21 -5.14 -21.65
C VAL A 278 5.75 -5.03 -21.22
N THR A 279 4.96 -4.21 -21.93
CA THR A 279 3.52 -4.12 -21.69
C THR A 279 2.73 -4.83 -22.77
N THR A 280 1.85 -5.74 -22.36
CA THR A 280 0.90 -6.47 -23.23
C THR A 280 -0.53 -5.99 -23.01
N LEU A 281 -1.51 -6.49 -23.77
CA LEU A 281 -2.92 -6.14 -23.59
C LEU A 281 -3.67 -7.05 -22.61
N THR A 282 -3.25 -8.30 -22.48
CA THR A 282 -3.99 -9.31 -21.70
C THR A 282 -3.08 -10.07 -20.75
N LYS A 283 -3.66 -10.53 -19.62
CA LYS A 283 -2.94 -11.34 -18.63
C LYS A 283 -2.34 -12.59 -19.26
N ARG A 284 -3.12 -13.25 -20.11
CA ARG A 284 -2.70 -14.43 -20.87
C ARG A 284 -1.47 -14.16 -21.73
N MET A 285 -1.44 -13.06 -22.47
CA MET A 285 -0.26 -12.69 -23.27
C MET A 285 0.96 -12.41 -22.39
N ALA A 286 0.78 -11.77 -21.24
CA ALA A 286 1.89 -11.54 -20.31
C ALA A 286 2.47 -12.86 -19.78
N GLU A 287 1.61 -13.81 -19.40
CA GLU A 287 2.02 -15.16 -18.96
C GLU A 287 2.67 -15.97 -20.08
N GLU A 288 2.11 -15.94 -21.29
CA GLU A 288 2.66 -16.66 -22.44
C GLU A 288 4.03 -16.09 -22.87
N MET A 289 4.18 -14.76 -22.80
CA MET A 289 5.45 -14.08 -23.04
C MET A 289 6.51 -14.47 -22.00
N ASP A 290 6.17 -14.45 -20.71
CA ASP A 290 7.08 -14.86 -19.64
C ASP A 290 7.53 -16.33 -19.79
N LYS A 291 6.58 -17.23 -20.09
CA LYS A 291 6.89 -18.65 -20.40
C LYS A 291 7.77 -18.79 -21.64
N TYR A 292 7.62 -17.90 -22.62
CA TYR A 292 8.45 -17.91 -23.83
C TYR A 292 9.87 -17.44 -23.54
N LEU A 293 10.03 -16.29 -22.86
CA LEU A 293 11.32 -15.74 -22.44
C LEU A 293 12.10 -16.73 -21.56
N HIS A 294 11.42 -17.41 -20.63
CA HIS A 294 12.06 -18.46 -19.82
C HIS A 294 12.56 -19.66 -20.65
N ARG A 295 11.84 -20.08 -21.69
CA ARG A 295 12.26 -21.21 -22.54
C ARG A 295 13.55 -20.94 -23.31
N ILE A 296 13.86 -19.67 -23.56
CA ILE A 296 15.09 -19.22 -24.23
C ILE A 296 16.12 -18.67 -23.23
N ASN A 297 15.98 -18.98 -21.94
CA ASN A 297 16.89 -18.62 -20.84
C ASN A 297 17.01 -17.11 -20.56
N ILE A 298 16.00 -16.31 -20.89
CA ILE A 298 15.91 -14.92 -20.43
C ILE A 298 15.24 -14.91 -19.05
N LYS A 299 15.83 -14.20 -18.09
CA LYS A 299 15.29 -14.09 -16.73
C LYS A 299 14.14 -13.08 -16.74
N SER A 300 12.91 -13.57 -16.81
CA SER A 300 11.71 -12.74 -16.80
C SER A 300 10.80 -13.07 -15.61
N LYS A 301 9.91 -12.13 -15.31
CA LYS A 301 8.69 -12.37 -14.54
C LYS A 301 7.53 -11.62 -15.16
N TYR A 302 6.32 -12.13 -15.01
CA TYR A 302 5.10 -11.39 -15.33
C TYR A 302 4.44 -10.79 -14.08
N ILE A 303 3.71 -9.69 -14.24
CA ILE A 303 2.91 -9.05 -13.20
C ILE A 303 1.53 -8.64 -13.74
N HIS A 304 0.48 -8.93 -12.95
CA HIS A 304 -0.90 -8.53 -13.24
C HIS A 304 -1.63 -8.04 -11.98
N SER A 305 -2.92 -7.71 -12.13
CA SER A 305 -3.75 -7.11 -11.09
C SER A 305 -4.00 -8.00 -9.87
N ASP A 306 -3.84 -9.32 -9.99
CA ASP A 306 -4.21 -10.27 -8.92
C ASP A 306 -2.98 -10.79 -8.17
N VAL A 307 -1.78 -10.33 -8.54
CA VAL A 307 -0.55 -10.55 -7.77
C VAL A 307 -0.70 -9.79 -6.46
N ASP A 308 -0.40 -10.47 -5.35
CA ASP A 308 -0.47 -9.86 -4.02
C ASP A 308 0.50 -8.66 -3.93
N THR A 309 0.17 -7.70 -3.07
CA THR A 309 1.00 -6.50 -2.90
C THR A 309 2.42 -6.85 -2.45
N LEU A 310 2.58 -7.86 -1.59
CA LEU A 310 3.89 -8.31 -1.12
C LEU A 310 4.69 -8.99 -2.25
N GLU A 311 4.08 -9.91 -2.98
CA GLU A 311 4.72 -10.57 -4.13
C GLU A 311 5.11 -9.57 -5.21
N ARG A 312 4.28 -8.55 -5.45
CA ARG A 312 4.62 -7.43 -6.35
C ARG A 312 5.87 -6.70 -5.91
N VAL A 313 6.02 -6.40 -4.62
CA VAL A 313 7.21 -5.74 -4.08
C VAL A 313 8.46 -6.62 -4.28
N GLU A 314 8.34 -7.92 -4.06
CA GLU A 314 9.43 -8.89 -4.29
C GLU A 314 9.87 -8.94 -5.75
N ILE A 315 8.93 -9.06 -6.70
CA ILE A 315 9.24 -9.08 -8.13
C ILE A 315 9.97 -7.80 -8.56
N LEU A 316 9.54 -6.65 -8.06
CA LEU A 316 10.19 -5.36 -8.36
C LEU A 316 11.57 -5.25 -7.75
N ARG A 317 11.77 -5.77 -6.54
CA ARG A 317 13.08 -5.87 -5.92
C ARG A 317 14.00 -6.78 -6.74
N ASP A 318 13.53 -7.93 -7.19
CA ASP A 318 14.28 -8.86 -8.03
C ASP A 318 14.73 -8.23 -9.34
N LEU A 319 13.87 -7.40 -9.96
CA LEU A 319 14.22 -6.62 -11.14
C LEU A 319 15.37 -5.65 -10.85
N ARG A 320 15.28 -4.90 -9.76
CA ARG A 320 16.32 -3.93 -9.36
C ARG A 320 17.65 -4.61 -9.02
N LEU A 321 17.59 -5.77 -8.37
CA LEU A 321 18.78 -6.55 -8.00
C LEU A 321 19.43 -7.27 -9.20
N GLY A 322 18.72 -7.39 -10.33
CA GLY A 322 19.19 -8.18 -11.48
C GLY A 322 19.03 -9.68 -11.31
N VAL A 323 18.15 -10.10 -10.40
CA VAL A 323 17.67 -11.48 -10.33
C VAL A 323 16.83 -11.77 -11.57
N ILE A 324 16.03 -10.79 -12.01
CA ILE A 324 15.33 -10.80 -13.30
C ILE A 324 15.76 -9.58 -14.12
N ASP A 325 15.74 -9.75 -15.43
CA ASP A 325 16.13 -8.73 -16.40
C ASP A 325 14.92 -8.08 -17.10
N VAL A 326 13.83 -8.84 -17.24
CA VAL A 326 12.62 -8.42 -17.97
C VAL A 326 11.38 -8.55 -17.08
N LEU A 327 10.59 -7.48 -17.00
CA LEU A 327 9.28 -7.51 -16.37
C LEU A 327 8.17 -7.34 -17.41
N VAL A 328 7.29 -8.33 -17.52
CA VAL A 328 6.16 -8.33 -18.44
C VAL A 328 4.88 -8.00 -17.68
N GLY A 329 4.03 -7.10 -18.16
CA GLY A 329 2.76 -6.85 -17.49
C GLY A 329 1.69 -6.25 -18.38
N VAL A 330 0.46 -6.23 -17.91
CA VAL A 330 -0.66 -5.60 -18.63
C VAL A 330 -0.71 -4.11 -18.31
N ASN A 331 -0.74 -3.81 -17.02
CA ASN A 331 -0.77 -2.46 -16.51
C ASN A 331 0.37 -2.26 -15.51
N LEU A 332 1.52 -1.82 -16.03
CA LEU A 332 2.67 -1.42 -15.23
C LEU A 332 2.53 0.01 -14.66
N LEU A 333 1.35 0.63 -14.81
CA LEU A 333 1.11 2.05 -14.48
C LEU A 333 0.83 2.33 -13.00
N ARG A 334 0.86 1.35 -12.09
CA ARG A 334 0.66 1.68 -10.67
C ARG A 334 1.85 2.49 -10.14
N GLU A 335 1.50 3.49 -9.34
CA GLU A 335 2.34 4.50 -8.71
C GLU A 335 3.56 3.89 -7.99
N GLY A 336 4.63 4.67 -7.87
CA GLY A 336 5.79 4.30 -7.05
C GLY A 336 6.87 3.44 -7.72
N LEU A 337 6.74 3.11 -9.01
CA LEU A 337 7.78 2.44 -9.78
C LEU A 337 8.84 3.43 -10.27
N ASP A 338 9.77 3.81 -9.39
CA ASP A 338 11.00 4.53 -9.77
C ASP A 338 12.13 3.51 -10.00
N LEU A 339 12.34 3.15 -11.27
CA LEU A 339 13.27 2.11 -11.70
C LEU A 339 14.35 2.73 -12.61
N PRO A 340 15.41 3.34 -12.04
CA PRO A 340 16.51 3.92 -12.82
C PRO A 340 17.27 2.86 -13.63
N GLU A 341 17.18 1.58 -13.25
CA GLU A 341 17.80 0.46 -13.94
C GLU A 341 17.10 0.11 -15.27
N VAL A 342 15.87 0.60 -15.50
CA VAL A 342 15.12 0.35 -16.74
C VAL A 342 15.58 1.30 -17.84
N SER A 343 16.10 0.76 -18.95
CA SER A 343 16.49 1.55 -20.13
C SER A 343 15.65 1.27 -21.37
N LEU A 344 14.77 0.25 -21.35
CA LEU A 344 13.86 -0.05 -22.44
C LEU A 344 12.45 -0.31 -21.94
N VAL A 345 11.48 0.34 -22.58
CA VAL A 345 10.06 0.06 -22.44
C VAL A 345 9.49 -0.36 -23.79
N ALA A 346 9.00 -1.58 -23.90
CA ALA A 346 8.35 -2.11 -25.10
C ALA A 346 6.84 -2.20 -24.89
N ILE A 347 6.07 -1.59 -25.78
CA ILE A 347 4.60 -1.64 -25.77
C ILE A 347 4.14 -2.48 -26.95
N LEU A 348 3.69 -3.70 -26.66
CA LEU A 348 3.06 -4.57 -27.66
C LEU A 348 1.64 -4.09 -27.96
N ASP A 349 1.23 -4.24 -29.22
CA ASP A 349 -0.10 -3.87 -29.71
C ASP A 349 -0.44 -2.40 -29.36
N ALA A 350 0.50 -1.49 -29.61
CA ALA A 350 0.37 -0.07 -29.31
C ALA A 350 -0.75 0.62 -30.11
N ASP A 351 -1.09 0.06 -31.28
CA ASP A 351 -2.12 0.55 -32.20
C ASP A 351 -3.56 0.13 -31.81
N LYS A 352 -3.71 -0.70 -30.77
CA LYS A 352 -5.02 -1.17 -30.29
C LYS A 352 -5.58 -0.21 -29.26
N GLU A 353 -6.39 0.73 -29.73
CA GLU A 353 -7.01 1.73 -28.87
C GLU A 353 -7.88 1.11 -27.76
N GLY A 354 -7.90 1.79 -26.62
CA GLY A 354 -8.58 1.35 -25.41
C GLY A 354 -7.93 1.96 -24.18
N PHE A 355 -8.39 1.58 -22.99
CA PHE A 355 -7.90 2.14 -21.73
C PHE A 355 -6.37 2.05 -21.59
N LEU A 356 -5.77 0.91 -21.97
CA LEU A 356 -4.32 0.67 -21.84
C LEU A 356 -3.46 1.36 -22.90
N ARG A 357 -4.07 1.93 -23.94
CA ARG A 357 -3.39 2.51 -25.12
C ARG A 357 -3.95 3.88 -25.50
N ASN A 358 -4.62 4.55 -24.57
CA ASN A 358 -4.96 5.96 -24.73
C ASN A 358 -3.72 6.83 -24.47
N GLU A 359 -3.82 8.10 -24.83
CA GLU A 359 -2.76 9.10 -24.67
C GLU A 359 -2.15 9.10 -23.24
N ARG A 360 -2.99 9.06 -22.20
CA ARG A 360 -2.55 9.08 -20.80
C ARG A 360 -1.72 7.83 -20.45
N SER A 361 -2.26 6.64 -20.73
CA SER A 361 -1.60 5.37 -20.45
C SER A 361 -0.29 5.19 -21.22
N LEU A 362 -0.25 5.60 -22.49
CA LEU A 362 0.97 5.55 -23.30
C LEU A 362 2.04 6.51 -22.75
N THR A 363 1.67 7.75 -22.42
CA THR A 363 2.58 8.74 -21.85
C THR A 363 3.18 8.27 -20.53
N GLN A 364 2.37 7.72 -19.63
CA GLN A 364 2.86 7.20 -18.35
C GLN A 364 3.76 5.96 -18.52
N THR A 365 3.40 5.07 -19.44
CA THR A 365 4.21 3.87 -19.74
C THR A 365 5.56 4.27 -20.31
N ALA A 366 5.58 5.18 -21.29
CA ALA A 366 6.79 5.74 -21.87
C ALA A 366 7.67 6.44 -20.81
N GLY A 367 7.04 7.17 -19.89
CA GLY A 367 7.72 7.85 -18.79
C GLY A 367 8.55 6.94 -17.87
N ARG A 368 8.30 5.62 -17.85
CA ARG A 368 9.10 4.65 -17.08
C ARG A 368 10.54 4.55 -17.58
N ALA A 369 10.81 4.82 -18.86
CA ALA A 369 12.16 4.87 -19.41
C ALA A 369 12.86 6.22 -19.15
N ALA A 370 12.17 7.25 -18.68
CA ALA A 370 12.75 8.60 -18.49
C ALA A 370 13.67 8.72 -17.26
N ARG A 371 13.85 7.64 -16.50
CA ARG A 371 14.72 7.57 -15.31
C ARG A 371 16.15 7.13 -15.62
N ASN A 372 16.42 6.75 -16.87
CA ASN A 372 17.71 6.27 -17.33
C ASN A 372 18.21 7.09 -18.53
N VAL A 373 19.51 7.44 -18.53
CA VAL A 373 20.14 8.19 -19.63
C VAL A 373 20.04 7.49 -20.99
N ASN A 374 20.03 6.15 -20.99
CA ASN A 374 19.88 5.29 -22.16
C ASN A 374 18.42 4.88 -22.42
N GLY A 375 17.47 5.52 -21.73
CA GLY A 375 16.04 5.24 -21.84
C GLY A 375 15.55 5.31 -23.29
N LYS A 376 14.78 4.31 -23.70
CA LYS A 376 14.18 4.18 -25.03
C LYS A 376 12.81 3.52 -24.92
N VAL A 377 11.88 3.90 -25.79
CA VAL A 377 10.55 3.30 -25.88
C VAL A 377 10.32 2.75 -27.28
N ILE A 378 9.74 1.55 -27.37
CA ILE A 378 9.34 0.94 -28.65
C ILE A 378 7.84 0.70 -28.62
N PHE A 379 7.12 1.25 -29.59
CA PHE A 379 5.72 0.96 -29.87
C PHE A 379 5.65 -0.04 -31.02
N TYR A 380 5.15 -1.24 -30.75
CA TYR A 380 4.87 -2.23 -31.78
C TYR A 380 3.43 -2.06 -32.26
N GLY A 381 3.25 -1.78 -33.56
CA GLY A 381 1.94 -1.62 -34.17
C GLY A 381 2.04 -1.28 -35.65
N ASP A 382 0.98 -1.60 -36.40
CA ASP A 382 0.98 -1.47 -37.86
C ASP A 382 0.50 -0.10 -38.35
N LYS A 383 -0.12 0.69 -37.47
CA LYS A 383 -0.59 2.05 -37.73
C LYS A 383 -0.29 2.96 -36.54
N VAL A 384 -0.06 4.23 -36.82
CA VAL A 384 0.02 5.27 -35.78
C VAL A 384 -1.40 5.77 -35.50
N THR A 385 -1.90 5.52 -34.29
CA THR A 385 -3.19 6.04 -33.83
C THR A 385 -3.06 7.50 -33.38
N GLU A 386 -4.18 8.18 -33.18
CA GLU A 386 -4.17 9.55 -32.65
C GLU A 386 -3.54 9.62 -31.25
N SER A 387 -3.85 8.64 -30.39
CA SER A 387 -3.26 8.52 -29.05
C SER A 387 -1.74 8.33 -29.09
N MET A 388 -1.24 7.53 -30.03
CA MET A 388 0.20 7.35 -30.25
C MET A 388 0.85 8.64 -30.73
N GLN A 389 0.25 9.30 -31.74
CA GLN A 389 0.78 10.53 -32.31
C GLN A 389 0.92 11.63 -31.24
N ARG A 390 -0.15 11.90 -30.48
CA ARG A 390 -0.13 12.89 -29.40
C ARG A 390 0.92 12.58 -28.34
N THR A 391 1.07 11.30 -27.95
CA THR A 391 2.10 10.88 -26.99
C THR A 391 3.51 11.15 -27.51
N MET A 392 3.77 10.84 -28.80
CA MET A 392 5.07 11.07 -29.43
C MET A 392 5.38 12.56 -29.54
N ASP A 393 4.41 13.37 -29.97
CA ASP A 393 4.57 14.81 -30.13
C ASP A 393 4.86 15.49 -28.79
N GLU A 394 4.12 15.13 -27.73
CA GLU A 394 4.35 15.66 -26.39
C GLU A 394 5.70 15.23 -25.80
N THR A 395 6.09 13.97 -26.01
CA THR A 395 7.40 13.46 -25.58
C THR A 395 8.53 14.21 -26.28
N LEU A 396 8.42 14.43 -27.59
CA LEU A 396 9.40 15.18 -28.38
C LEU A 396 9.48 16.64 -27.89
N ARG A 397 8.33 17.32 -27.72
CA ARG A 397 8.24 18.70 -27.24
C ARG A 397 8.93 18.86 -25.88
N ARG A 398 8.69 17.96 -24.93
CA ARG A 398 9.34 17.96 -23.61
C ARG A 398 10.84 17.73 -23.72
N ARG A 399 11.24 16.75 -24.52
CA ARG A 399 12.65 16.41 -24.77
C ARG A 399 13.44 17.58 -25.36
N GLU A 400 12.89 18.29 -26.33
CA GLU A 400 13.52 19.47 -26.94
C GLU A 400 13.74 20.60 -25.93
N LYS A 401 12.73 20.89 -25.09
CA LYS A 401 12.87 21.87 -24.00
C LYS A 401 13.95 21.48 -22.99
N GLN A 402 14.00 20.20 -22.61
CA GLN A 402 15.00 19.67 -21.67
C GLN A 402 16.42 19.76 -22.26
N LEU A 403 16.59 19.41 -23.55
CA LEU A 403 17.86 19.54 -24.26
C LEU A 403 18.33 20.99 -24.29
N ALA A 404 17.45 21.92 -24.68
CA ALA A 404 17.77 23.35 -24.72
C ALA A 404 18.18 23.88 -23.34
N TYR A 405 17.47 23.48 -22.28
CA TYR A 405 17.80 23.87 -20.91
C TYR A 405 19.16 23.31 -20.47
N ASN A 406 19.42 22.03 -20.73
CA ASN A 406 20.68 21.37 -20.38
C ASN A 406 21.87 22.02 -21.11
N SER A 407 21.73 22.30 -22.40
CA SER A 407 22.76 22.99 -23.19
C SER A 407 23.03 24.41 -22.67
N LEU A 408 21.99 25.15 -22.31
CA LEU A 408 22.12 26.51 -21.77
C LEU A 408 22.84 26.54 -20.42
N HIS A 409 22.63 25.52 -19.57
CA HIS A 409 23.15 25.48 -18.20
C HIS A 409 24.36 24.55 -18.02
N GLY A 410 24.87 23.93 -19.11
CA GLY A 410 26.00 23.00 -19.04
C GLY A 410 25.72 21.72 -18.24
N ILE A 411 24.46 21.25 -18.20
CA ILE A 411 24.05 20.07 -17.44
C ILE A 411 24.27 18.82 -18.29
N THR A 412 25.01 17.84 -17.76
CA THR A 412 25.15 16.52 -18.38
C THR A 412 24.14 15.55 -17.75
N PRO A 413 23.25 14.91 -18.53
CA PRO A 413 22.26 13.97 -18.00
C PRO A 413 22.91 12.83 -17.22
N MET A 414 22.44 12.56 -16.01
CA MET A 414 22.94 11.48 -15.16
C MET A 414 21.80 10.64 -14.60
N THR A 415 21.90 9.31 -14.74
CA THR A 415 21.00 8.36 -14.09
C THR A 415 21.23 8.37 -12.57
N VAL A 416 20.16 8.52 -11.79
CA VAL A 416 20.23 8.41 -10.33
C VAL A 416 20.30 6.93 -9.98
N SER A 417 21.49 6.41 -9.68
CA SER A 417 21.64 5.05 -9.16
C SER A 417 21.46 5.04 -7.64
N LYS A 418 20.65 4.10 -7.14
CA LYS A 418 20.65 3.75 -5.71
C LYS A 418 21.59 2.58 -5.51
N SER A 419 22.33 2.55 -4.40
CA SER A 419 23.19 1.41 -4.10
C SER A 419 22.33 0.16 -3.82
N LYS A 420 22.89 -1.03 -4.08
CA LYS A 420 22.19 -2.30 -3.75
C LYS A 420 21.75 -2.30 -2.28
N ASP A 421 22.59 -1.82 -1.37
CA ASP A 421 22.30 -1.72 0.07
C ASP A 421 21.11 -0.81 0.36
N GLN A 422 20.94 0.29 -0.38
CA GLN A 422 19.75 1.15 -0.27
C GLN A 422 18.50 0.45 -0.81
N VAL A 423 18.61 -0.38 -1.84
CA VAL A 423 17.48 -1.19 -2.33
C VAL A 423 17.07 -2.23 -1.28
N PHE A 424 18.04 -2.89 -0.64
CA PHE A 424 17.79 -3.81 0.49
C PHE A 424 17.16 -3.08 1.69
N ALA A 425 17.66 -1.90 2.06
CA ALA A 425 17.17 -1.12 3.19
C ALA A 425 15.76 -0.53 2.97
N GLN A 426 15.40 -0.16 1.74
CA GLN A 426 14.05 0.32 1.43
C GLN A 426 13.00 -0.78 1.60
N THR A 427 13.32 -2.03 1.27
CA THR A 427 12.43 -3.18 1.50
C THR A 427 12.49 -3.67 2.95
N ALA A 428 13.57 -3.40 3.67
CA ALA A 428 13.66 -3.68 5.10
C ALA A 428 12.66 -2.86 5.95
N VAL A 429 12.03 -1.81 5.41
CA VAL A 429 10.90 -1.15 6.09
C VAL A 429 9.65 -2.05 6.14
N LEU A 430 9.57 -3.09 5.30
CA LEU A 430 8.56 -4.16 5.37
C LEU A 430 9.04 -5.38 6.19
N ASP A 431 10.35 -5.53 6.39
CA ASP A 431 10.95 -6.45 7.36
C ASP A 431 11.37 -5.68 8.63
N ILE A 432 10.41 -5.39 9.51
CA ILE A 432 10.74 -4.90 10.86
C ILE A 432 11.59 -5.96 11.56
N LYS A 433 12.92 -5.80 11.52
CA LYS A 433 13.86 -5.85 12.65
C LYS A 433 15.33 -5.67 12.22
N GLY A 434 15.87 -4.49 12.55
CA GLY A 434 17.23 -4.31 13.06
C GLY A 434 18.39 -4.46 12.09
N TYR A 435 18.70 -3.41 11.32
CA TYR A 435 20.05 -3.20 10.79
C TYR A 435 20.79 -2.19 11.67
N ASP A 436 21.81 -2.66 12.39
CA ASP A 436 22.78 -1.83 13.12
C ASP A 436 24.04 -1.66 12.25
N PRO A 437 24.39 -0.43 11.82
CA PRO A 437 25.51 -0.16 10.93
C PRO A 437 26.91 -0.27 11.60
N THR A 438 27.05 -0.84 12.80
CA THR A 438 28.31 -0.75 13.58
C THR A 438 29.10 -2.06 13.79
N GLN A 439 28.75 -3.19 13.15
CA GLN A 439 29.55 -4.43 13.29
C GLN A 439 30.27 -4.84 11.99
N PRO A 440 31.61 -4.69 11.92
CA PRO A 440 32.43 -5.29 10.87
C PRO A 440 32.81 -6.71 11.28
N LEU A 441 32.16 -7.72 10.70
CA LEU A 441 32.59 -9.12 10.80
C LEU A 441 32.98 -9.57 9.39
N ALA A 442 34.26 -9.40 9.06
CA ALA A 442 35.29 -10.43 9.21
C ALA A 442 35.21 -11.45 8.08
N VAL A 443 35.96 -11.12 7.03
CA VAL A 443 36.49 -12.04 6.03
C VAL A 443 37.17 -13.18 6.78
N VAL A 444 36.72 -14.42 6.60
CA VAL A 444 37.47 -15.60 7.01
C VAL A 444 37.49 -16.59 5.85
N ASP A 445 38.73 -16.96 5.52
CA ASP A 445 39.20 -17.83 4.45
C ASP A 445 38.41 -19.13 4.27
N MET A 446 38.27 -19.50 3.00
CA MET A 446 38.12 -20.88 2.57
C MET A 446 39.47 -21.57 2.73
N ASP A 447 39.68 -22.32 3.81
CA ASP A 447 40.55 -23.51 3.93
C ASP A 447 41.07 -23.71 5.37
N ALA A 448 40.33 -24.43 6.22
CA ALA A 448 40.90 -25.32 7.25
C ALA A 448 39.81 -26.21 7.91
N PRO A 449 40.10 -27.48 8.26
CA PRO A 449 39.12 -28.46 8.72
C PRO A 449 39.17 -28.71 10.24
N LEU A 450 38.04 -28.69 10.96
CA LEU A 450 37.91 -29.28 12.31
C LEU A 450 36.43 -29.59 12.59
N SER A 451 36.00 -30.83 12.41
CA SER A 451 35.88 -31.89 13.44
C SER A 451 34.63 -31.80 14.33
N LEU A 452 33.62 -32.60 13.93
CA LEU A 452 32.70 -33.42 14.72
C LEU A 452 32.64 -33.23 16.24
N GLN A 453 31.39 -33.10 16.75
CA GLN A 453 30.70 -33.95 17.77
C GLN A 453 29.41 -33.20 18.21
N VAL A 454 28.20 -33.76 18.38
CA VAL A 454 27.66 -35.12 18.47
C VAL A 454 26.13 -35.07 18.27
N ALA A 455 25.64 -36.07 17.53
CA ALA A 455 24.35 -36.79 17.59
C ALA A 455 23.01 -36.05 17.74
N GLU A 456 22.20 -36.16 16.69
CA GLU A 456 20.99 -36.99 16.76
C GLU A 456 20.79 -37.73 15.43
N ALA A 457 20.25 -38.94 15.53
CA ALA A 457 20.29 -39.98 14.52
C ALA A 457 19.79 -39.55 13.13
N ALA A 458 20.59 -39.85 12.10
CA ALA A 458 20.15 -39.84 10.71
C ALA A 458 19.04 -40.88 10.52
N ALA A 459 17.77 -40.47 10.70
CA ALA A 459 16.66 -41.22 10.17
C ALA A 459 16.77 -41.17 8.64
N GLU A 460 17.10 -42.30 8.00
CA GLU A 460 17.01 -42.45 6.56
C GLU A 460 15.53 -42.32 6.15
N PHE A 461 15.11 -41.10 5.80
CA PHE A 461 13.80 -40.83 5.24
C PHE A 461 13.71 -41.49 3.87
N THR A 462 13.14 -42.70 3.83
CA THR A 462 13.13 -43.59 2.66
C THR A 462 11.85 -43.49 1.83
N THR A 463 10.80 -42.83 2.34
CA THR A 463 9.51 -42.72 1.65
C THR A 463 9.10 -41.27 1.39
N ILE A 464 8.42 -41.04 0.26
CA ILE A 464 7.89 -39.72 -0.17
C ILE A 464 7.09 -39.02 0.95
N PRO A 465 6.15 -39.68 1.66
CA PRO A 465 5.38 -39.03 2.73
C PRO A 465 6.22 -38.62 3.95
N GLN A 466 7.28 -39.37 4.26
CA GLN A 466 8.19 -39.05 5.36
C GLN A 466 9.06 -37.83 5.02
N LEU A 467 9.54 -37.73 3.78
CA LEU A 467 10.30 -36.58 3.29
C LEU A 467 9.44 -35.31 3.26
N GLU A 468 8.19 -35.40 2.79
CA GLU A 468 7.26 -34.24 2.80
C GLU A 468 6.98 -33.75 4.22
N LYS A 469 6.79 -34.68 5.17
CA LYS A 469 6.61 -34.34 6.59
C LYS A 469 7.86 -33.70 7.20
N ALA A 470 9.05 -34.23 6.88
CA ALA A 470 10.32 -33.66 7.35
C ALA A 470 10.53 -32.24 6.79
N ILE A 471 10.28 -32.02 5.49
CA ILE A 471 10.35 -30.69 4.87
C ILE A 471 9.40 -29.70 5.56
N ALA A 472 8.17 -30.12 5.87
CA ALA A 472 7.20 -29.27 6.57
C ALA A 472 7.65 -28.93 8.00
N GLN A 473 8.25 -29.89 8.72
CA GLN A 473 8.78 -29.68 10.07
C GLN A 473 10.01 -28.77 10.06
N THR A 474 10.96 -28.99 9.16
CA THR A 474 12.16 -28.14 8.99
C THR A 474 11.77 -26.72 8.57
N LYS A 475 10.77 -26.57 7.69
CA LYS A 475 10.24 -25.24 7.31
C LYS A 475 9.64 -24.51 8.51
N LYS A 476 8.84 -25.21 9.33
CA LYS A 476 8.24 -24.61 10.53
C LYS A 476 9.29 -24.23 11.59
N ALA A 477 10.34 -25.04 11.74
CA ALA A 477 11.47 -24.73 12.63
C ALA A 477 12.28 -23.52 12.11
N MET A 478 12.52 -23.45 10.79
CA MET A 478 13.19 -22.32 10.14
C MET A 478 12.41 -21.02 10.33
N GLU A 479 11.09 -21.03 10.10
CA GLU A 479 10.21 -19.88 10.30
C GLU A 479 10.19 -19.43 11.77
N LYS A 480 10.27 -20.38 12.71
CA LYS A 480 10.36 -20.07 14.14
C LYS A 480 11.72 -19.44 14.48
N ALA A 481 12.83 -20.01 14.03
CA ALA A 481 14.17 -19.46 14.24
C ALA A 481 14.31 -18.05 13.62
N ALA A 482 13.74 -17.83 12.43
CA ALA A 482 13.68 -16.51 11.81
C ALA A 482 12.85 -15.50 12.64
N LYS A 483 11.74 -15.95 13.23
CA LYS A 483 10.89 -15.13 14.11
C LYS A 483 11.58 -14.78 15.43
N ASP A 484 12.38 -15.72 15.95
CA ASP A 484 13.15 -15.60 17.18
C ASP A 484 14.52 -14.88 16.97
N MET A 485 14.79 -14.44 15.73
CA MET A 485 16.03 -13.74 15.31
C MET A 485 17.31 -14.58 15.37
N ASP A 486 17.21 -15.91 15.37
CA ASP A 486 18.36 -16.80 15.21
C ASP A 486 18.61 -17.10 13.72
N PHE A 487 19.29 -16.17 13.06
CA PHE A 487 19.53 -16.22 11.61
C PHE A 487 20.52 -17.32 11.19
N MET A 488 21.44 -17.70 12.08
CA MET A 488 22.38 -18.79 11.82
C MET A 488 21.66 -20.14 11.81
N GLU A 489 20.78 -20.37 12.79
CA GLU A 489 19.95 -21.56 12.83
C GLU A 489 18.94 -21.58 11.67
N ALA A 490 18.31 -20.44 11.36
CA ALA A 490 17.41 -20.33 10.21
C ALA A 490 18.10 -20.63 8.87
N ALA A 491 19.34 -20.16 8.66
CA ALA A 491 20.11 -20.45 7.46
C ALA A 491 20.47 -21.95 7.36
N SER A 492 20.89 -22.55 8.47
CA SER A 492 21.18 -24.00 8.54
C SER A 492 19.93 -24.85 8.22
N LEU A 493 18.78 -24.49 8.80
CA LEU A 493 17.51 -25.18 8.54
C LEU A 493 17.00 -24.98 7.10
N ARG A 494 17.25 -23.81 6.50
CA ARG A 494 16.95 -23.54 5.09
C ARG A 494 17.75 -24.46 4.17
N ASP A 495 19.04 -24.57 4.42
CA ASP A 495 19.94 -25.38 3.59
C ASP A 495 19.61 -26.88 3.74
N GLU A 496 19.24 -27.32 4.95
CA GLU A 496 18.73 -28.68 5.18
C GLU A 496 17.38 -28.93 4.49
N MET A 497 16.47 -27.95 4.49
CA MET A 497 15.21 -28.04 3.78
C MET A 497 15.43 -28.18 2.26
N PHE A 498 16.38 -27.44 1.68
CA PHE A 498 16.73 -27.57 0.27
C PHE A 498 17.31 -28.94 -0.06
N ARG A 499 18.18 -29.48 0.81
CA ARG A 499 18.72 -30.84 0.69
C ARG A 499 17.62 -31.90 0.70
N LEU A 500 16.63 -31.77 1.59
CA LEU A 500 15.48 -32.67 1.66
C LEU A 500 14.57 -32.55 0.42
N ARG A 501 14.34 -31.35 -0.10
CA ARG A 501 13.58 -31.11 -1.34
C ARG A 501 14.26 -31.72 -2.56
N GLN A 502 15.59 -31.63 -2.65
CA GLN A 502 16.36 -32.24 -3.73
C GLN A 502 16.23 -33.78 -3.70
N LYS A 503 16.32 -34.39 -2.50
CA LYS A 503 16.08 -35.84 -2.33
C LYS A 503 14.66 -36.25 -2.72
N LEU A 504 13.65 -35.45 -2.35
CA LEU A 504 12.26 -35.70 -2.74
C LEU A 504 12.07 -35.60 -4.26
N GLY A 505 12.72 -34.63 -4.92
CA GLY A 505 12.71 -34.50 -6.38
C GLY A 505 13.29 -35.72 -7.08
N ASN A 506 14.43 -36.23 -6.59
CA ASN A 506 15.08 -37.43 -7.13
C ASN A 506 14.28 -38.73 -6.93
N LEU A 507 13.36 -38.77 -5.95
CA LEU A 507 12.47 -39.92 -5.69
C LEU A 507 11.14 -39.84 -6.47
N LYS A 508 10.79 -38.65 -6.97
CA LYS A 508 9.57 -38.41 -7.77
C LYS A 508 9.82 -38.41 -9.29
N ALA A 509 11.07 -38.22 -9.70
CA ALA A 509 11.55 -38.44 -11.07
C ALA A 509 11.80 -39.94 -11.30
#